data_AF-A0A9E1HWG5-F1
#
_entry.id   AF-A0A9E1HWG5-F1
#
_cell.length_a   1.000
_cell.length_b   1.000
_cell.length_c   1.000
_cell.angle_alpha   90.00
_cell.angle_beta   90.00
_cell.angle_gamma   90.00
#
_symmetry.space_group_name_H-M   'P 1'
#
loop_
_entity.id
_entity.type
_entity.pdbx_description
1 polymer ?
#
loop_
_entity_poly.entity_id
_entity_poly.type
_entity_poly.pdbx_seq_one_letter_code
_entity_poly.pdbx_strand_id
1 'polypeptide(L)'
;MKDLKLCYEVQGMALDEKRNSVPAGICVDFGTVPDERYDECLEALKNYPCHKLLLEMGMGSVVEHHQPEDFRLISQDEYEEKYENI
;
A
#
# COMPACT_ATOMS: atom_id res chain seq x y z
N MET A 1 -5.71 17.78 -12.21
CA MET A 1 -6.04 16.82 -11.13
C MET A 1 -5.10 15.64 -11.30
N LYS A 2 -4.57 15.09 -10.21
CA LYS A 2 -3.67 13.93 -10.22
C LYS A 2 -4.18 12.84 -9.29
N ASP A 3 -4.00 11.58 -9.69
CA ASP A 3 -4.36 10.41 -8.90
C ASP A 3 -3.43 10.25 -7.70
N LEU A 4 -4.00 10.26 -6.50
CA LEU A 4 -3.28 10.09 -5.25
C LEU A 4 -3.35 8.62 -4.84
N LYS A 5 -2.25 7.91 -5.06
CA LYS A 5 -2.11 6.50 -4.70
C LYS A 5 -0.94 6.29 -3.77
N LEU A 6 -1.02 5.25 -2.95
CA LEU A 6 0.08 4.86 -2.09
C LEU A 6 0.25 3.34 -2.10
N CYS A 7 1.46 2.91 -2.44
CA CYS A 7 1.78 1.50 -2.69
C CYS A 7 2.73 0.98 -1.62
N TYR A 8 2.43 -0.21 -1.11
CA TYR A 8 3.26 -0.93 -0.15
C TYR A 8 3.58 -2.32 -0.69
N GLU A 9 4.81 -2.75 -0.46
CA GLU A 9 5.21 -4.15 -0.51
C GLU A 9 5.20 -4.71 0.90
N VAL A 10 4.59 -5.89 1.07
CA VAL A 10 4.69 -6.66 2.30
C VAL A 10 5.92 -7.56 2.18
N GLN A 11 6.94 -7.33 3.01
CA GLN A 11 8.23 -8.04 3.00
C GLN A 11 8.13 -9.50 3.49
N GLY A 12 6.96 -9.93 3.95
CA GLY A 12 6.58 -11.33 4.16
C GLY A 12 5.77 -11.90 3.00
N MET A 13 5.75 -13.24 2.86
CA MET A 13 4.84 -13.88 1.91
C MET A 13 3.42 -13.87 2.51
N ALA A 14 2.46 -13.29 1.81
CA ALA A 14 1.05 -13.46 2.15
C ALA A 14 0.56 -14.85 1.75
N LEU A 15 -0.64 -15.22 2.19
CA LEU A 15 -1.29 -16.47 1.78
C LEU A 15 -2.40 -16.15 0.77
N ASP A 16 -2.35 -16.81 -0.38
CA ASP A 16 -3.45 -16.80 -1.35
C ASP A 16 -4.65 -17.63 -0.84
N GLU A 17 -5.75 -17.67 -1.61
CA GLU A 17 -6.96 -18.45 -1.28
C GLU A 17 -6.69 -19.96 -1.11
N LYS A 18 -5.57 -20.45 -1.65
CA LYS A 18 -5.13 -21.85 -1.60
C LYS A 18 -4.06 -22.08 -0.53
N ARG A 19 -3.74 -21.06 0.29
CA ARG A 19 -2.69 -21.05 1.31
C ARG A 19 -1.27 -21.23 0.76
N ASN A 20 -1.04 -20.89 -0.50
CA ASN A 20 0.33 -20.76 -0.99
C ASN A 20 0.90 -19.43 -0.51
N SER A 21 2.16 -19.47 -0.10
CA SER A 21 2.95 -18.27 0.10
C SER A 21 3.12 -17.55 -1.24
N VAL A 22 2.65 -16.31 -1.31
CA VAL A 22 2.77 -15.42 -2.49
C VAL A 22 3.27 -14.04 -2.06
N PRO A 23 4.05 -13.33 -2.89
CA PRO A 23 4.38 -11.94 -2.62
C PRO A 23 3.10 -11.10 -2.64
N ALA A 24 3.01 -10.09 -1.77
CA ALA A 24 1.84 -9.22 -1.68
C ALA A 24 2.22 -7.75 -1.81
N GLY A 25 1.55 -7.09 -2.75
CA GLY A 25 1.48 -5.64 -2.83
C GLY A 25 0.12 -5.16 -2.33
N ILE A 26 0.10 -3.98 -1.70
CA ILE A 26 -1.13 -3.24 -1.40
C ILE A 26 -1.01 -1.87 -2.08
N CYS A 27 -1.87 -1.59 -3.05
CA CYS A 27 -2.05 -0.25 -3.59
C CYS A 27 -3.37 0.34 -3.08
N VAL A 28 -3.28 1.51 -2.47
CA VAL A 28 -4.43 2.24 -1.94
C VAL A 28 -4.68 3.48 -2.80
N ASP A 29 -5.90 3.59 -3.32
CA ASP A 29 -6.36 4.72 -4.12
C ASP A 29 -7.16 5.71 -3.24
N PHE A 30 -6.72 6.96 -3.18
CA PHE A 30 -7.35 8.06 -2.43
C PHE A 30 -8.14 9.01 -3.33
N GLY A 31 -8.30 8.67 -4.61
CA GLY A 31 -8.91 9.49 -5.64
C GLY A 31 -8.00 10.58 -6.18
N THR A 32 -8.59 11.62 -6.76
CA THR A 32 -7.85 12.69 -7.42
C THR A 32 -7.73 13.95 -6.55
N VAL A 33 -6.56 14.59 -6.55
CA VAL A 33 -6.33 15.89 -5.89
C VAL A 33 -5.87 16.96 -6.89
N PRO A 34 -6.02 18.26 -6.58
CA PRO A 34 -5.43 19.34 -7.38
C PRO A 34 -3.91 19.20 -7.47
N ASP A 35 -3.34 19.48 -8.64
CA ASP A 35 -1.91 19.29 -8.93
C ASP A 35 -1.01 20.07 -7.96
N GLU A 36 -1.44 21.27 -7.57
CA GLU A 36 -0.73 22.15 -6.63
C GLU A 36 -0.67 21.60 -5.19
N ARG A 37 -1.55 20.66 -4.84
CA ARG A 37 -1.61 20.01 -3.53
C ARG A 37 -1.09 18.58 -3.54
N TYR A 38 -0.73 18.05 -4.70
CA TYR A 38 -0.37 16.65 -4.87
C TYR A 38 0.79 16.24 -3.96
N ASP A 39 1.89 16.99 -4.01
CA ASP A 39 3.10 16.68 -3.23
C ASP A 39 2.84 16.81 -1.72
N GLU A 40 2.06 17.81 -1.30
CA GLU A 40 1.66 17.99 0.11
C GLU A 40 0.84 16.79 0.61
N CYS A 41 -0.17 16.38 -0.15
CA CYS A 41 -1.02 15.24 0.20
C CYS A 41 -0.22 13.93 0.20
N LEU A 42 0.64 13.73 -0.79
CA LEU A 42 1.47 12.53 -0.88
C LEU A 42 2.43 12.43 0.31
N GLU A 43 3.13 13.51 0.65
CA GLU A 43 4.03 13.52 1.81
C GLU A 43 3.28 13.32 3.13
N ALA A 44 2.07 13.89 3.29
CA ALA A 44 1.24 13.64 4.46
C ALA A 44 0.88 12.16 4.61
N LEU A 45 0.51 11.49 3.50
CA LEU A 45 0.19 10.06 3.51
C LEU A 45 1.42 9.18 3.77
N LYS A 46 2.59 9.50 3.19
CA LYS A 46 3.84 8.76 3.44
C LYS A 46 4.27 8.80 4.90
N ASN A 47 4.01 9.92 5.59
CA ASN A 47 4.30 10.08 7.00
C ASN A 47 3.22 9.49 7.91
N TYR A 48 2.08 9.07 7.35
CA TYR A 48 1.03 8.42 8.12
C TYR A 48 1.39 6.96 8.41
N PRO A 49 1.22 6.47 9.63
CA PRO A 49 1.59 5.09 9.96
C PRO A 49 0.78 4.08 9.13
N CYS A 50 1.47 3.29 8.31
CA CYS A 50 0.86 2.29 7.41
C CYS A 50 -0.15 1.38 8.13
N HIS A 51 0.22 0.81 9.28
CA HIS A 51 -0.68 -0.05 10.05
C HIS A 51 -2.00 0.65 10.46
N LYS A 52 -1.96 1.95 10.81
CA LYS A 52 -3.17 2.71 11.14
C LYS A 52 -4.03 2.92 9.91
N LEU A 53 -3.41 3.29 8.79
CA LEU A 53 -4.10 3.47 7.52
C LEU A 53 -4.84 2.20 7.11
N LEU A 54 -4.13 1.06 7.13
CA LEU A 54 -4.69 -0.23 6.76
C LEU A 54 -5.83 -0.65 7.71
N LEU A 55 -5.69 -0.41 9.02
CA LEU A 55 -6.77 -0.63 9.99
C LEU A 55 -8.01 0.22 9.70
N GLU A 56 -7.84 1.52 9.43
CA GLU A 56 -8.93 2.44 9.10
C GLU A 56 -9.64 2.05 7.80
N MET A 57 -8.93 1.39 6.88
CA MET A 57 -9.46 0.83 5.64
C MET A 57 -10.09 -0.56 5.81
N GLY A 58 -10.16 -1.09 7.03
CA GLY A 58 -10.76 -2.40 7.31
C GLY A 58 -9.85 -3.58 6.97
N MET A 59 -8.56 -3.36 6.69
CA MET A 59 -7.56 -4.41 6.44
C MET A 59 -6.95 -4.95 7.75
N GLY A 60 -7.78 -5.14 8.78
CA GLY A 60 -7.33 -5.58 10.11
C GLY A 60 -6.61 -6.93 10.09
N SER A 61 -7.06 -7.88 9.27
CA SER A 61 -6.41 -9.19 9.12
C SER A 61 -4.98 -9.09 8.57
N VAL A 62 -4.70 -8.14 7.68
CA VAL A 62 -3.35 -7.90 7.16
C VAL A 62 -2.43 -7.41 8.28
N VAL A 63 -2.94 -6.49 9.10
CA VAL A 63 -2.20 -5.89 10.22
C VAL A 63 -2.01 -6.86 11.39
N GLU A 64 -2.92 -7.81 11.60
CA GLU A 64 -2.76 -8.85 12.64
C GLU A 64 -1.62 -9.83 12.32
N HIS A 65 -1.32 -10.02 11.03
CA HIS A 65 -0.31 -10.98 10.57
C HIS A 65 1.06 -10.35 10.27
N HIS A 66 1.19 -9.01 10.33
CA HIS A 66 2.40 -8.29 9.94
C HIS A 66 2.72 -7.16 10.92
N GLN A 67 4.00 -6.98 11.21
CA GLN A 67 4.51 -5.83 11.95
C GLN A 67 4.66 -4.61 11.03
N PRO A 68 4.66 -3.38 11.56
CA PRO A 68 4.88 -2.17 10.75
C PRO A 68 6.15 -2.23 9.88
N GLU A 69 7.20 -2.89 10.36
CA GLU A 69 8.48 -3.07 9.66
C GLU A 69 8.38 -4.02 8.46
N ASP A 70 7.34 -4.86 8.41
CA ASP A 70 7.08 -5.75 7.28
C ASP A 70 6.49 -4.98 6.09
N PHE A 71 6.11 -3.71 6.24
CA PHE A 71 5.59 -2.89 5.15
C PHE A 71 6.66 -1.93 4.63
N ARG A 72 7.00 -2.08 3.35
CA ARG A 72 7.88 -1.16 2.64
C ARG A 72 7.06 -0.32 1.68
N LEU A 73 7.11 1.00 1.85
CA LEU A 73 6.59 1.93 0.85
C LEU A 73 7.37 1.76 -0.47
N ILE A 74 6.66 1.58 -1.58
CA ILE A 74 7.23 1.47 -2.93
C ILE A 74 6.59 2.50 -3.87
N SER A 75 7.23 2.77 -5.01
CA SER A 75 6.63 3.62 -6.04
C SER A 75 5.46 2.90 -6.73
N GLN A 76 4.59 3.68 -7.39
CA GLN A 76 3.54 3.13 -8.23
C GLN A 76 4.13 2.30 -9.38
N ASP A 77 5.16 2.81 -10.07
CA ASP A 77 5.84 2.07 -11.13
C ASP A 77 6.40 0.71 -10.64
N GLU A 78 7.01 0.66 -9.45
CA GLU A 78 7.51 -0.59 -8.85
C GLU A 78 6.36 -1.56 -8.52
N TYR A 79 5.22 -1.04 -8.08
CA TYR A 79 4.03 -1.84 -7.80
C TYR A 79 3.45 -2.45 -9.07
N GLU A 80 3.27 -1.64 -10.11
CA GLU A 80 2.71 -2.07 -11.41
C GLU A 80 3.60 -3.13 -12.07
N GLU A 81 4.93 -2.94 -12.04
CA GLU A 81 5.88 -3.92 -12.57
C GLU A 81 5.76 -5.28 -11.87
N LYS A 82 5.67 -5.28 -10.54
CA LYS A 82 5.71 -6.49 -9.71
C LYS A 82 4.36 -7.21 -9.60
N TYR A 83 3.26 -6.48 -9.47
CA TYR A 83 1.99 -7.01 -8.97
C TYR A 83 0.81 -6.93 -9.94
N GLU A 84 0.82 -6.01 -10.91
CA GLU A 84 -0.30 -5.88 -11.87
C GLU A 84 -0.13 -6.77 -13.12
N ASN A 85 1.06 -7.34 -13.32
CA ASN A 85 1.37 -8.25 -14.44
C ASN A 85 1.28 -9.75 -14.07
N ILE A 86 0.73 -10.10 -12.89
CA ILE A 86 0.61 -11.48 -12.39
C ILE A 86 -0.73 -12.11 -12.76
#